data_AF-M0ZN18-F1
#
_entry.id   AF-M0ZN18-F1
#
_cell.length_a   1.000
_cell.length_b   1.000
_cell.length_c   1.000
_cell.angle_alpha   90.00
_cell.angle_beta   90.00
_cell.angle_gamma   90.00
#
_symmetry.space_group_name_H-M   'P 1'
#
loop_
_entity.id
_entity.type
_entity.pdbx_description
1 polymer ?
#
loop_
_entity_poly.entity_id
_entity_poly.type
_entity_poly.pdbx_seq_one_letter_code
_entity_poly.pdbx_strand_id
1 'polypeptide(L)'
;MECLNIGKMDEKLGNIPHEEFTLDGTVDQHGRPAVRATTGKWFAGVLLLVNQGLATLAFFGVGVNLVLFLTRVMGQDNAEAANNVSKWTGTVYIFSLLGAFLSDSYWGRYKTCAIFQAIFVAGLVLLSLCSYIFLIKPNGCGDEETPCGSPSSLHTMLFYVSIYLIALGNGGYQPTIATFGSDQFDEDHPQESHSKLSFFSYFYLALNLGSLFSNTILVYFEDKGMWTLGFWASAGSAILALVLFLVGTPWYRHFKPTGNPISRFCQVVVAAIRKWKIEQPSNGDELYEGDGRELADNSSRNILHTKEFR
;
A
#
# COMPACT_ATOMS: atom_id res chain seq x y z
N MET A 1 17.47 43.94 -2.23
CA MET A 1 18.02 43.40 -0.96
C MET A 1 17.75 41.90 -0.78
N GLU A 2 17.04 41.23 -1.69
CA GLU A 2 16.76 39.77 -1.61
C GLU A 2 17.79 38.86 -2.30
N CYS A 3 18.60 39.36 -3.25
CA CYS A 3 19.61 38.51 -3.93
C CYS A 3 20.82 38.15 -3.06
N LEU A 4 21.04 38.87 -1.94
CA LEU A 4 22.15 38.62 -1.01
C LEU A 4 21.87 37.49 0.00
N ASN A 5 20.62 37.04 0.12
CA ASN A 5 20.25 35.92 0.98
C ASN A 5 20.27 34.56 0.27
N ILE A 6 20.12 34.52 -1.06
CA ILE A 6 20.27 33.29 -1.85
C ILE A 6 21.74 32.86 -1.86
N GLY A 7 22.67 33.81 -2.07
CA GLY A 7 24.10 33.53 -2.01
C GLY A 7 24.58 33.02 -0.65
N LYS A 8 24.03 33.52 0.48
CA LYS A 8 24.34 33.01 1.82
C LYS A 8 23.70 31.66 2.17
N MET A 9 22.63 31.27 1.46
CA MET A 9 22.06 29.92 1.55
C MET A 9 22.90 28.92 0.73
N ASP A 10 23.33 29.30 -0.47
CA ASP A 10 24.22 28.48 -1.31
C ASP A 10 25.62 28.34 -0.70
N GLU A 11 26.16 29.38 -0.07
CA GLU A 11 27.47 29.35 0.59
C GLU A 11 27.47 28.52 1.89
N LYS A 12 26.29 28.34 2.52
CA LYS A 12 26.10 27.38 3.62
C LYS A 12 25.86 25.96 3.15
N LEU A 13 25.39 25.77 1.91
CA LEU A 13 25.19 24.45 1.30
C LEU A 13 26.49 23.90 0.69
N GLY A 14 27.42 24.78 0.31
CA GLY A 14 28.71 24.41 -0.30
C GLY A 14 29.76 23.81 0.65
N ASN A 15 29.47 23.68 1.94
CA ASN A 15 30.43 23.17 2.95
C ASN A 15 29.93 21.94 3.73
N ILE A 16 28.88 21.29 3.24
CA ILE A 16 28.39 20.03 3.79
C ILE A 16 28.92 18.90 2.90
N PRO A 17 29.70 17.93 3.43
CA PRO A 17 30.31 16.89 2.61
C PRO A 17 29.25 16.09 1.84
N HIS A 18 29.53 15.78 0.57
CA HIS A 18 28.69 15.01 -0.37
C HIS A 18 28.21 13.63 0.15
N GLU A 19 28.66 13.19 1.33
CA GLU A 19 28.26 11.93 2.00
C GLU A 19 27.01 12.05 2.89
N GLU A 20 26.50 13.25 3.16
CA GLU A 20 25.42 13.45 4.15
C GLU A 20 24.00 13.27 3.59
N PHE A 21 23.82 13.42 2.27
CA PHE A 21 22.53 13.32 1.59
C PHE A 21 22.39 12.04 0.77
N THR A 22 21.15 11.64 0.50
CA THR A 22 20.84 10.50 -0.38
C THR A 22 21.18 10.82 -1.84
N LEU A 23 21.59 9.80 -2.59
CA LEU A 23 22.01 9.95 -3.99
C LEU A 23 20.88 9.69 -5.00
N ASP A 24 19.80 9.07 -4.53
CA ASP A 24 18.64 8.64 -5.32
C ASP A 24 17.58 9.73 -5.56
N GLY A 25 17.79 10.95 -5.04
CA GLY A 25 16.85 12.06 -5.18
C GLY A 25 15.68 12.05 -4.18
N THR A 26 15.73 11.21 -3.14
CA THR A 26 14.73 11.20 -2.07
C THR A 26 14.72 12.50 -1.25
N VAL A 27 13.54 12.87 -0.77
CA VAL A 27 13.31 14.07 0.04
C VAL A 27 12.74 13.75 1.43
N ASP A 28 12.98 14.66 2.37
CA ASP A 28 12.34 14.66 3.68
C ASP A 28 10.86 15.10 3.59
N GLN A 29 10.15 15.06 4.72
CA GLN A 29 8.76 15.50 4.82
C GLN A 29 8.53 16.98 4.41
N HIS A 30 9.57 17.81 4.41
CA HIS A 30 9.51 19.22 4.01
C HIS A 30 9.92 19.44 2.54
N GLY A 31 10.20 18.36 1.80
CA GLY A 31 10.63 18.43 0.40
C GLY A 31 12.09 18.82 0.19
N ARG A 32 12.91 18.83 1.26
CA ARG A 32 14.35 19.05 1.20
C ARG A 32 15.08 17.73 0.93
N PRO A 33 16.29 17.74 0.34
CA PRO A 33 17.08 16.51 0.15
C PRO A 33 17.19 15.71 1.45
N ALA A 34 16.94 14.40 1.38
CA ALA A 34 16.92 13.55 2.56
C ALA A 34 18.33 13.38 3.13
N VAL A 35 18.49 13.68 4.43
CA VAL A 35 19.76 13.46 5.15
C VAL A 35 19.87 11.98 5.53
N ARG A 36 20.87 11.30 4.97
CA ARG A 36 21.06 9.85 5.12
C ARG A 36 21.24 9.41 6.57
N ALA A 37 21.83 10.26 7.42
CA ALA A 37 22.06 9.95 8.83
C ALA A 37 20.76 9.89 9.66
N THR A 38 19.75 10.68 9.31
CA THR A 38 18.56 10.89 10.14
C THR A 38 17.28 10.32 9.57
N THR A 39 17.24 9.99 8.27
CA THR A 39 16.02 9.48 7.60
C THR A 39 16.23 8.08 7.01
N GLY A 40 15.14 7.34 6.89
CA GLY A 40 15.05 6.01 6.28
C GLY A 40 15.71 4.92 7.13
N LYS A 41 16.41 4.01 6.44
CA LYS A 41 17.13 2.86 6.99
C LYS A 41 16.22 1.90 7.77
N TRP A 42 16.84 0.99 8.51
CA TRP A 42 16.16 -0.07 9.25
C TRP A 42 15.19 0.42 10.31
N PHE A 43 15.35 1.61 10.90
CA PHE A 43 14.36 2.12 11.85
C PHE A 43 13.00 2.37 11.17
N ALA A 44 13.00 3.15 10.09
CA ALA A 44 11.82 3.35 9.24
C ALA A 44 11.32 2.03 8.64
N GLY A 45 12.25 1.22 8.11
CA GLY A 45 11.94 -0.10 7.54
C GLY A 45 11.20 -1.00 8.53
N VAL A 46 11.70 -1.14 9.77
CA VAL A 46 11.07 -1.98 10.81
C VAL A 46 9.68 -1.47 11.18
N LEU A 47 9.47 -0.15 11.28
CA LEU A 47 8.13 0.42 11.52
C LEU A 47 7.15 0.01 10.40
N LEU A 48 7.61 0.06 9.13
CA LEU A 48 6.81 -0.34 7.97
C LEU A 48 6.58 -1.85 7.92
N LEU A 49 7.55 -2.67 8.33
CA LEU A 49 7.41 -4.13 8.45
C LEU A 49 6.37 -4.50 9.51
N VAL A 50 6.42 -3.87 10.69
CA VAL A 50 5.45 -4.10 11.77
C VAL A 50 4.06 -3.63 11.33
N ASN A 51 3.97 -2.46 10.69
CA ASN A 51 2.74 -1.96 10.10
C ASN A 51 2.15 -2.95 9.09
N GLN A 52 2.97 -3.50 8.20
CA GLN A 52 2.55 -4.51 7.23
C GLN A 52 2.03 -5.79 7.89
N GLY A 53 2.74 -6.31 8.90
CA GLY A 53 2.32 -7.49 9.63
C GLY A 53 0.97 -7.31 10.34
N LEU A 54 0.78 -6.18 11.02
CA LEU A 54 -0.46 -5.84 11.73
C LEU A 54 -1.64 -5.59 10.76
N ALA A 55 -1.41 -4.88 9.66
CA ALA A 55 -2.42 -4.66 8.63
C ALA A 55 -2.83 -5.98 7.96
N THR A 56 -1.86 -6.84 7.67
CA THR A 56 -2.10 -8.18 7.11
C THR A 56 -2.92 -9.04 8.07
N LEU A 57 -2.56 -9.04 9.37
CA LEU A 57 -3.33 -9.74 10.40
C LEU A 57 -4.80 -9.28 10.42
N ALA A 58 -5.03 -7.96 10.40
CA ALA A 58 -6.38 -7.40 10.41
C ALA A 58 -7.20 -7.74 9.16
N PHE A 59 -6.56 -7.75 7.98
CA PHE A 59 -7.23 -8.04 6.71
C PHE A 59 -7.62 -9.52 6.60
N PHE A 60 -6.70 -10.42 6.92
CA PHE A 60 -6.98 -11.86 6.91
C PHE A 60 -7.98 -12.26 7.99
N GLY A 61 -8.05 -11.54 9.12
CA GLY A 61 -9.01 -11.81 10.19
C GLY A 61 -10.43 -11.76 9.66
N VAL A 62 -10.75 -10.69 8.93
CA VAL A 62 -12.04 -10.57 8.26
C VAL A 62 -12.16 -11.51 7.06
N GLY A 63 -11.13 -11.58 6.22
CA GLY A 63 -11.23 -12.23 4.91
C GLY A 63 -11.40 -13.75 4.96
N VAL A 64 -10.72 -14.43 5.87
CA VAL A 64 -10.68 -15.91 5.92
C VAL A 64 -12.03 -16.47 6.33
N ASN A 65 -12.67 -15.89 7.33
CA ASN A 65 -13.95 -16.35 7.85
C ASN A 65 -15.16 -15.58 7.31
N LEU A 66 -14.97 -14.73 6.29
CA LEU A 66 -16.06 -13.96 5.71
C LEU A 66 -17.18 -14.85 5.16
N VAL A 67 -16.84 -16.01 4.57
CA VAL A 67 -17.83 -16.99 4.09
C VAL A 67 -18.67 -17.52 5.26
N LEU A 68 -18.02 -17.90 6.37
CA LEU A 68 -18.70 -18.39 7.57
C LEU A 68 -19.58 -17.31 8.21
N PHE A 69 -19.14 -16.05 8.20
CA PHE A 69 -19.95 -14.94 8.67
C PHE A 69 -21.19 -14.74 7.81
N LEU A 70 -21.04 -14.77 6.48
CA LEU A 70 -22.15 -14.64 5.54
C LEU A 70 -23.18 -15.78 5.66
N THR A 71 -22.73 -17.00 5.95
CA THR A 71 -23.63 -18.16 6.09
C THR A 71 -24.29 -18.21 7.46
N ARG A 72 -23.51 -18.08 8.55
CA ARG A 72 -24.01 -18.22 9.94
C ARG A 72 -24.77 -16.99 10.44
N VAL A 73 -24.35 -15.79 10.05
CA VAL A 73 -24.89 -14.52 10.57
C VAL A 73 -25.82 -13.85 9.56
N MET A 74 -25.44 -13.82 8.27
CA MET A 74 -26.28 -13.18 7.23
C MET A 74 -27.30 -14.13 6.62
N GLY A 75 -27.20 -15.44 6.89
CA GLY A 75 -28.15 -16.44 6.42
C GLY A 75 -28.09 -16.72 4.92
N GLN A 76 -26.96 -16.43 4.26
CA GLN A 76 -26.76 -16.74 2.84
C GLN A 76 -26.49 -18.23 2.65
N ASP A 77 -26.85 -18.76 1.48
CA ASP A 77 -26.39 -20.10 1.10
C ASP A 77 -24.88 -20.11 0.78
N ASN A 78 -24.27 -21.29 0.84
CA ASN A 78 -22.83 -21.43 0.63
C ASN A 78 -22.36 -20.94 -0.74
N ALA A 79 -23.18 -21.10 -1.80
CA ALA A 79 -22.80 -20.68 -3.14
C ALA A 79 -22.89 -19.15 -3.29
N GLU A 80 -23.94 -18.53 -2.75
CA GLU A 80 -24.06 -17.07 -2.72
C GLU A 80 -22.94 -16.43 -1.88
N ALA A 81 -22.67 -16.96 -0.68
CA ALA A 81 -21.60 -16.47 0.18
C ALA A 81 -20.23 -16.54 -0.50
N ALA A 82 -19.88 -17.69 -1.09
CA ALA A 82 -18.62 -17.86 -1.82
C ALA A 82 -18.48 -16.90 -3.02
N ASN A 83 -19.57 -16.66 -3.75
CA ASN A 83 -19.60 -15.69 -4.85
C ASN A 83 -19.38 -14.25 -4.35
N ASN A 84 -20.01 -13.87 -3.24
CA ASN A 84 -19.84 -12.54 -2.64
C ASN A 84 -18.42 -12.32 -2.12
N VAL A 85 -17.80 -13.32 -1.49
CA VAL A 85 -16.38 -13.25 -1.07
C VAL A 85 -15.45 -13.18 -2.29
N SER A 86 -15.75 -13.90 -3.36
CA SER A 86 -14.98 -13.83 -4.61
C SER A 86 -15.06 -12.43 -5.24
N LYS A 87 -16.24 -11.82 -5.28
CA LYS A 87 -16.44 -10.43 -5.75
C LYS A 87 -15.69 -9.44 -4.88
N TRP A 88 -15.78 -9.58 -3.56
CA TRP A 88 -15.06 -8.74 -2.61
C TRP A 88 -13.55 -8.82 -2.85
N THR A 89 -13.01 -10.04 -2.96
CA THR A 89 -11.59 -10.30 -3.25
C THR A 89 -11.16 -9.71 -4.59
N GLY A 90 -11.96 -9.88 -5.64
CA GLY A 90 -11.70 -9.25 -6.94
C GLY A 90 -11.67 -7.72 -6.85
N THR A 91 -12.53 -7.14 -6.02
CA THR A 91 -12.60 -5.70 -5.81
C THR A 91 -11.35 -5.17 -5.07
N VAL A 92 -10.80 -5.92 -4.11
CA VAL A 92 -9.52 -5.60 -3.45
C VAL A 92 -8.42 -5.43 -4.50
N TYR A 93 -8.29 -6.38 -5.44
CA TYR A 93 -7.28 -6.32 -6.49
C TYR A 93 -7.48 -5.17 -7.48
N ILE A 94 -8.73 -4.84 -7.83
CA ILE A 94 -9.04 -3.66 -8.66
C ILE A 94 -8.59 -2.38 -7.93
N PHE A 95 -8.85 -2.28 -6.63
CA PHE A 95 -8.40 -1.14 -5.84
C PHE A 95 -6.89 -1.08 -5.64
N SER A 96 -6.17 -2.20 -5.75
CA SER A 96 -4.71 -2.19 -5.80
C SER A 96 -4.16 -1.49 -7.04
N LEU A 97 -4.79 -1.69 -8.21
CA LEU A 97 -4.44 -0.93 -9.41
C LEU A 97 -4.71 0.57 -9.22
N LEU A 98 -5.85 0.90 -8.61
CA LEU A 98 -6.22 2.28 -8.32
C LEU A 98 -5.23 2.95 -7.33
N GLY A 99 -4.88 2.27 -6.26
CA GLY A 99 -3.94 2.77 -5.25
C GLY A 99 -2.55 3.02 -5.82
N ALA A 100 -2.03 2.06 -6.59
CA ALA A 100 -0.76 2.21 -7.30
C ALA A 100 -0.77 3.44 -8.21
N PHE A 101 -1.82 3.57 -9.04
CA PHE A 101 -1.98 4.73 -9.92
C PHE A 101 -2.02 6.07 -9.18
N LEU A 102 -2.78 6.17 -8.08
CA LEU A 102 -2.87 7.38 -7.27
C LEU A 102 -1.56 7.72 -6.58
N SER A 103 -0.82 6.69 -6.12
CA SER A 103 0.49 6.86 -5.47
C SER A 103 1.54 7.43 -6.41
N ASP A 104 1.60 6.93 -7.63
CA ASP A 104 2.64 7.33 -8.58
C ASP A 104 2.28 8.63 -9.31
N SER A 105 1.00 8.89 -9.56
CA SER A 105 0.58 10.01 -10.42
C SER A 105 0.18 11.29 -9.69
N TYR A 106 -0.39 11.22 -8.48
CA TYR A 106 -1.04 12.38 -7.85
C TYR A 106 -0.61 12.65 -6.42
N TRP A 107 -0.77 11.67 -5.52
CA TRP A 107 -0.67 11.92 -4.08
C TRP A 107 0.73 11.65 -3.53
N GLY A 108 1.51 10.81 -4.20
CA GLY A 108 2.74 10.26 -3.64
C GLY A 108 2.48 9.08 -2.72
N ARG A 109 3.49 8.22 -2.58
CA ARG A 109 3.38 6.93 -1.89
C ARG A 109 2.95 7.06 -0.42
N TYR A 110 3.55 7.98 0.32
CA TYR A 110 3.21 8.23 1.73
C TYR A 110 1.72 8.62 1.93
N LYS A 111 1.23 9.62 1.17
CA LYS A 111 -0.15 10.10 1.33
C LYS A 111 -1.16 9.02 0.94
N THR A 112 -0.88 8.28 -0.14
CA THR A 112 -1.69 7.13 -0.53
C THR A 112 -1.74 6.09 0.59
N CYS A 113 -0.61 5.67 1.15
CA CYS A 113 -0.58 4.75 2.29
C CYS A 113 -1.43 5.26 3.47
N ALA A 114 -1.23 6.52 3.89
CA ALA A 114 -1.94 7.09 5.03
C ALA A 114 -3.46 7.13 4.82
N ILE A 115 -3.92 7.63 3.65
CA ILE A 115 -5.34 7.78 3.33
C ILE A 115 -6.01 6.40 3.23
N PHE A 116 -5.42 5.47 2.47
CA PHE A 116 -6.00 4.14 2.29
C PHE A 116 -5.98 3.32 3.59
N GLN A 117 -4.95 3.46 4.42
CA GLN A 117 -4.91 2.81 5.73
C GLN A 117 -5.95 3.41 6.70
N ALA A 118 -6.23 4.72 6.63
CA ALA A 118 -7.33 5.33 7.38
C ALA A 118 -8.71 4.82 6.92
N ILE A 119 -8.91 4.68 5.60
CA ILE A 119 -10.13 4.08 5.02
C ILE A 119 -10.28 2.62 5.48
N PHE A 120 -9.19 1.86 5.50
CA PHE A 120 -9.18 0.47 5.98
C PHE A 120 -9.61 0.37 7.44
N VAL A 121 -9.05 1.22 8.32
CA VAL A 121 -9.44 1.32 9.73
C VAL A 121 -10.92 1.70 9.88
N ALA A 122 -11.39 2.68 9.13
CA ALA A 122 -12.80 3.08 9.16
C ALA A 122 -13.74 1.94 8.76
N GLY A 123 -13.38 1.16 7.73
CA GLY A 123 -14.11 -0.03 7.33
C GLY A 123 -14.16 -1.10 8.42
N LEU A 124 -13.03 -1.38 9.08
CA LEU A 124 -12.95 -2.35 10.18
C LEU A 124 -13.75 -1.91 11.42
N VAL A 125 -13.67 -0.63 11.79
CA VAL A 125 -14.45 -0.09 12.91
C VAL A 125 -15.94 -0.14 12.59
N LEU A 126 -16.34 0.21 11.37
CA LEU A 126 -17.73 0.13 10.94
C LEU A 126 -18.23 -1.32 10.94
N LEU A 127 -17.42 -2.27 10.45
CA LEU A 127 -17.76 -3.71 10.48
C LEU A 127 -17.92 -4.21 11.92
N SER A 128 -17.00 -3.84 12.82
CA SER A 128 -17.01 -4.25 14.22
C SER A 128 -18.24 -3.70 14.95
N LEU A 129 -18.56 -2.42 14.74
CA LEU A 129 -19.76 -1.77 15.29
C LEU A 129 -21.03 -2.37 14.72
N CYS A 130 -21.08 -2.60 13.41
CA CYS A 130 -22.25 -3.16 12.74
C CYS A 130 -22.55 -4.56 13.26
N SER A 131 -21.54 -5.42 13.30
CA SER A 131 -21.66 -6.80 13.77
C SER A 131 -22.09 -6.86 15.24
N TYR A 132 -21.49 -6.01 16.10
CA TYR A 132 -21.81 -6.00 17.53
C TYR A 132 -23.21 -5.46 17.84
N ILE A 133 -23.57 -4.30 17.31
CA ILE A 133 -24.80 -3.58 17.71
C ILE A 133 -26.02 -4.14 16.99
N PHE A 134 -25.88 -4.52 15.72
CA PHE A 134 -27.02 -4.74 14.85
C PHE A 134 -27.24 -6.20 14.45
N LEU A 135 -26.20 -7.03 14.50
CA LEU A 135 -26.28 -8.43 14.08
C LEU A 135 -26.27 -9.40 15.28
N ILE A 136 -25.45 -9.15 16.31
CA ILE A 136 -25.21 -10.12 17.40
C ILE A 136 -25.95 -9.76 18.71
N LYS A 137 -26.27 -8.48 18.93
CA LYS A 137 -27.02 -8.02 20.11
C LYS A 137 -28.41 -7.56 19.65
N PRO A 138 -29.53 -8.07 20.22
CA PRO A 138 -29.67 -8.61 21.59
C PRO A 138 -29.63 -10.15 21.75
N ASN A 139 -29.77 -10.94 20.70
CA ASN A 139 -29.76 -12.41 20.81
C ASN A 139 -28.40 -12.92 20.35
N GLY A 140 -27.53 -13.38 21.27
CA GLY A 140 -26.21 -13.90 20.95
C GLY A 140 -26.28 -15.12 20.02
N CYS A 141 -26.28 -14.86 18.72
CA CYS A 141 -26.36 -15.81 17.62
C CYS A 141 -25.11 -15.69 16.72
N GLY A 142 -24.93 -16.64 15.81
CA GLY A 142 -23.76 -16.71 14.93
C GLY A 142 -22.79 -17.85 15.29
N ASP A 143 -23.17 -18.70 16.23
CA ASP A 143 -22.51 -19.98 16.52
C ASP A 143 -23.01 -21.08 15.55
N GLU A 144 -22.33 -22.21 15.51
CA GLU A 144 -22.70 -23.37 14.67
C GLU A 144 -24.09 -23.93 15.01
N GLU A 145 -24.55 -23.78 16.25
CA GLU A 145 -25.84 -24.27 16.73
C GLU A 145 -26.98 -23.22 16.67
N THR A 146 -26.65 -21.92 16.58
CA THR A 146 -27.61 -20.82 16.67
C THR A 146 -27.44 -19.81 15.53
N PRO A 147 -27.94 -20.10 14.32
CA PRO A 147 -27.91 -19.16 13.21
C PRO A 147 -28.76 -17.92 13.53
N CYS A 148 -28.29 -16.75 13.08
CA CYS A 148 -29.03 -15.50 13.27
C CYS A 148 -30.28 -15.42 12.38
N GLY A 149 -31.30 -14.69 12.83
CA GLY A 149 -32.46 -14.35 12.00
C GLY A 149 -32.09 -13.41 10.85
N SER A 150 -32.93 -13.34 9.82
CA SER A 150 -32.65 -12.53 8.62
C SER A 150 -32.38 -11.06 8.97
N PRO A 151 -31.22 -10.50 8.58
CA PRO A 151 -30.85 -9.13 8.91
C PRO A 151 -31.77 -8.12 8.20
N SER A 152 -32.04 -7.00 8.88
CA SER A 152 -32.74 -5.86 8.27
C SER A 152 -31.94 -5.31 7.09
N SER A 153 -32.62 -4.80 6.05
CA SER A 153 -31.98 -4.24 4.85
C SER A 153 -30.93 -3.18 5.16
N LEU A 154 -31.15 -2.37 6.21
CA LEU A 154 -30.19 -1.37 6.67
C LEU A 154 -28.90 -2.00 7.22
N HIS A 155 -29.00 -3.09 7.99
CA HIS A 155 -27.85 -3.78 8.57
C HIS A 155 -27.02 -4.46 7.46
N THR A 156 -27.70 -5.07 6.49
CA THR A 156 -27.07 -5.65 5.30
C THR A 156 -26.33 -4.59 4.49
N MET A 157 -26.93 -3.41 4.27
CA MET A 157 -26.27 -2.31 3.58
C MET A 157 -25.01 -1.84 4.33
N LEU A 158 -25.10 -1.63 5.65
CA LEU A 158 -23.96 -1.21 6.46
C LEU A 158 -22.82 -2.24 6.44
N PHE A 159 -23.16 -3.53 6.51
CA PHE A 159 -22.20 -4.61 6.36
C PHE A 159 -21.48 -4.54 5.00
N TYR A 160 -22.21 -4.45 3.89
CA TYR A 160 -21.59 -4.36 2.55
C TYR A 160 -20.72 -3.11 2.42
N VAL A 161 -21.18 -1.95 2.89
CA VAL A 161 -20.39 -0.71 2.91
C VAL A 161 -19.09 -0.93 3.70
N SER A 162 -19.15 -1.60 4.86
CA SER A 162 -17.96 -1.84 5.68
C SER A 162 -16.93 -2.74 4.98
N ILE A 163 -17.34 -3.86 4.39
CA ILE A 163 -16.41 -4.78 3.70
C ILE A 163 -15.85 -4.15 2.42
N TYR A 164 -16.62 -3.34 1.69
CA TYR A 164 -16.10 -2.65 0.50
C TYR A 164 -15.18 -1.47 0.86
N LEU A 165 -15.37 -0.81 2.00
CA LEU A 165 -14.39 0.12 2.56
C LEU A 165 -13.10 -0.58 2.95
N ILE A 166 -13.19 -1.78 3.55
CA ILE A 166 -12.03 -2.62 3.83
C ILE A 166 -11.30 -2.98 2.53
N ALA A 167 -12.03 -3.37 1.48
CA ALA A 167 -11.45 -3.69 0.18
C ALA A 167 -10.75 -2.49 -0.45
N LEU A 168 -11.37 -1.32 -0.41
CA LEU A 168 -10.79 -0.07 -0.89
C LEU A 168 -9.51 0.27 -0.13
N GLY A 169 -9.58 0.25 1.20
CA GLY A 169 -8.48 0.58 2.08
C GLY A 169 -7.30 -0.36 1.92
N ASN A 170 -7.48 -1.66 2.14
CA ASN A 170 -6.39 -2.63 2.02
C ASN A 170 -5.87 -2.72 0.58
N GLY A 171 -6.78 -2.75 -0.40
CA GLY A 171 -6.44 -2.81 -1.82
C GLY A 171 -5.51 -1.68 -2.23
N GLY A 172 -5.85 -0.42 -1.92
CA GLY A 172 -5.02 0.72 -2.30
C GLY A 172 -3.74 0.89 -1.48
N TYR A 173 -3.73 0.43 -0.23
CA TYR A 173 -2.59 0.50 0.68
C TYR A 173 -1.49 -0.51 0.31
N GLN A 174 -1.86 -1.77 0.02
CA GLN A 174 -0.94 -2.92 -0.08
C GLN A 174 0.16 -2.80 -1.15
N PRO A 175 -0.09 -2.37 -2.41
CA PRO A 175 0.99 -2.22 -3.38
C PRO A 175 1.90 -1.04 -3.05
N THR A 176 1.32 0.02 -2.47
CA THR A 176 2.01 1.28 -2.19
C THR A 176 2.97 1.17 -1.00
N ILE A 177 2.61 0.39 0.03
CA ILE A 177 3.48 0.24 1.22
C ILE A 177 4.76 -0.54 0.90
N ALA A 178 4.70 -1.52 -0.02
CA ALA A 178 5.87 -2.28 -0.43
C ALA A 178 6.89 -1.38 -1.15
N THR A 179 6.42 -0.53 -2.07
CA THR A 179 7.28 0.41 -2.77
C THR A 179 7.78 1.49 -1.82
N PHE A 180 6.91 2.07 -0.98
CA PHE A 180 7.29 3.05 0.03
C PHE A 180 8.31 2.53 1.04
N GLY A 181 8.21 1.26 1.44
CA GLY A 181 9.19 0.60 2.30
C GLY A 181 10.56 0.46 1.65
N SER A 182 10.57 0.12 0.35
CA SER A 182 11.82 0.05 -0.41
C SER A 182 12.50 1.42 -0.58
N ASP A 183 11.71 2.49 -0.60
CA ASP A 183 12.19 3.88 -0.71
C ASP A 183 12.96 4.36 0.52
N GLN A 184 12.92 3.59 1.62
CA GLN A 184 13.66 3.92 2.84
C GLN A 184 15.16 3.61 2.74
N PHE A 185 15.60 2.97 1.64
CA PHE A 185 16.98 2.56 1.41
C PHE A 185 17.51 3.13 0.10
N ASP A 186 18.64 3.82 0.15
CA ASP A 186 19.31 4.46 -0.98
C ASP A 186 19.93 3.38 -1.90
N GLU A 187 19.45 3.29 -3.13
CA GLU A 187 19.88 2.26 -4.08
C GLU A 187 21.28 2.50 -4.64
N ASP A 188 21.71 3.77 -4.73
CA ASP A 188 23.01 4.14 -5.27
C ASP A 188 24.12 4.06 -4.20
N HIS A 189 23.76 3.76 -2.95
CA HIS A 189 24.71 3.45 -1.88
C HIS A 189 24.95 1.93 -1.78
N PRO A 190 26.20 1.44 -1.89
CA PRO A 190 26.53 0.00 -1.82
C PRO A 190 25.96 -0.77 -0.62
N GLN A 191 25.90 -0.16 0.57
CA GLN A 191 25.42 -0.82 1.80
C GLN A 191 23.89 -0.80 1.90
N GLU A 192 23.25 0.31 1.53
CA GLU A 192 21.79 0.44 1.59
C GLU A 192 21.10 -0.35 0.46
N SER A 193 21.73 -0.48 -0.71
CA SER A 193 21.27 -1.32 -1.83
C SER A 193 21.07 -2.79 -1.42
N HIS A 194 22.03 -3.38 -0.69
CA HIS A 194 21.89 -4.74 -0.14
C HIS A 194 20.80 -4.82 0.93
N SER A 195 20.64 -3.76 1.72
CA SER A 195 19.60 -3.67 2.75
C SER A 195 18.19 -3.58 2.14
N LYS A 196 18.04 -2.93 0.98
CA LYS A 196 16.77 -2.86 0.21
C LYS A 196 16.30 -4.25 -0.23
N LEU A 197 17.21 -5.08 -0.75
CA LEU A 197 16.90 -6.48 -1.09
C LEU A 197 16.48 -7.28 0.14
N SER A 198 17.21 -7.13 1.24
CA SER A 198 16.91 -7.79 2.51
C SER A 198 15.54 -7.36 3.06
N PHE A 199 15.19 -6.07 2.93
CA PHE A 199 13.91 -5.52 3.34
C PHE A 199 12.74 -6.24 2.66
N PHE A 200 12.82 -6.54 1.35
CA PHE A 200 11.77 -7.31 0.68
C PHE A 200 11.59 -8.69 1.27
N SER A 201 12.67 -9.41 1.61
CA SER A 201 12.57 -10.71 2.29
C SER A 201 11.86 -10.59 3.64
N TYR A 202 12.20 -9.57 4.44
CA TYR A 202 11.51 -9.32 5.71
C TYR A 202 10.06 -8.84 5.53
N PHE A 203 9.76 -8.13 4.44
CA PHE A 203 8.40 -7.70 4.12
C PHE A 203 7.49 -8.91 3.87
N TYR A 204 7.95 -9.88 3.07
CA TYR A 204 7.23 -11.13 2.88
C TYR A 204 7.16 -11.96 4.16
N LEU A 205 8.21 -11.95 4.99
CA LEU A 205 8.15 -12.60 6.30
C LEU A 205 7.06 -11.96 7.19
N ALA A 206 7.00 -10.64 7.28
CA ALA A 206 5.99 -9.91 8.07
C ALA A 206 4.57 -10.18 7.57
N LEU A 207 4.37 -10.22 6.24
CA LEU A 207 3.11 -10.60 5.63
C LEU A 207 2.70 -12.03 6.02
N ASN A 208 3.60 -13.01 5.89
CA ASN A 208 3.32 -14.40 6.25
C ASN A 208 3.05 -14.56 7.76
N LEU A 209 3.79 -13.86 8.63
CA LEU A 209 3.55 -13.88 10.07
C LEU A 209 2.17 -13.29 10.42
N GLY A 210 1.81 -12.15 9.82
CA GLY A 210 0.48 -11.56 10.02
C GLY A 210 -0.64 -12.52 9.59
N SER A 211 -0.48 -13.16 8.43
CA SER A 211 -1.41 -14.19 7.94
C SER A 211 -1.47 -15.40 8.87
N LEU A 212 -0.33 -15.89 9.37
CA LEU A 212 -0.25 -17.03 10.29
C LEU A 212 -1.02 -16.76 11.59
N PHE A 213 -0.78 -15.61 12.23
CA PHE A 213 -1.47 -15.25 13.47
C PHE A 213 -2.98 -15.03 13.24
N SER A 214 -3.35 -14.45 12.11
CA SER A 214 -4.76 -14.31 11.74
C SER A 214 -5.45 -15.67 11.59
N ASN A 215 -4.89 -16.56 10.76
CA ASN A 215 -5.46 -17.87 10.46
C ASN A 215 -5.49 -18.83 11.65
N THR A 216 -4.79 -18.50 12.74
CA THR A 216 -4.74 -19.33 13.96
C THR A 216 -5.54 -18.70 15.09
N ILE A 217 -5.14 -17.50 15.54
CA ILE A 217 -5.72 -16.85 16.72
C ILE A 217 -7.08 -16.25 16.41
N LEU A 218 -7.19 -15.42 15.37
CA LEU A 218 -8.44 -14.74 15.05
C LEU A 218 -9.50 -15.73 14.55
N VAL A 219 -9.10 -16.62 13.65
CA VAL A 219 -9.99 -17.67 13.14
C VAL A 219 -10.52 -18.55 14.27
N TYR A 220 -9.69 -18.90 15.27
CA TYR A 220 -10.15 -19.65 16.43
C TYR A 220 -11.27 -18.95 17.21
N PHE A 221 -11.16 -17.63 17.43
CA PHE A 221 -12.22 -16.88 18.11
C PHE A 221 -13.49 -16.79 17.28
N GLU A 222 -13.35 -16.57 15.98
CA GLU A 222 -14.46 -16.45 15.03
C GLU A 222 -15.21 -17.77 14.82
N ASP A 223 -14.49 -18.90 14.76
CA ASP A 223 -15.09 -20.23 14.65
C ASP A 223 -15.90 -20.60 15.89
N LYS A 224 -15.47 -20.13 17.07
CA LYS A 224 -16.20 -20.22 18.34
C LYS A 224 -17.36 -19.21 18.43
N GLY A 225 -17.64 -18.49 17.35
CA GLY A 225 -18.68 -17.46 17.22
C GLY A 225 -18.44 -16.19 18.02
N MET A 226 -17.23 -15.98 18.52
CA MET A 226 -16.80 -14.73 19.15
C MET A 226 -16.44 -13.66 18.11
N TRP A 227 -17.30 -13.49 17.09
CA TRP A 227 -17.12 -12.57 15.96
C TRP A 227 -16.81 -11.14 16.38
N THR A 228 -17.50 -10.65 17.43
CA THR A 228 -17.26 -9.31 17.97
C THR A 228 -15.81 -9.15 18.41
N LEU A 229 -15.24 -10.15 19.09
CA LEU A 229 -13.87 -10.08 19.58
C LEU A 229 -12.88 -10.16 18.42
N GLY A 230 -13.12 -11.02 17.42
CA GLY A 230 -12.29 -11.14 16.22
C GLY A 230 -12.21 -9.84 15.40
N PHE A 231 -13.37 -9.21 15.14
CA PHE A 231 -13.42 -7.95 14.40
C PHE A 231 -12.83 -6.77 15.17
N TRP A 232 -13.09 -6.66 16.48
CA TRP A 232 -12.46 -5.62 17.30
C TRP A 232 -10.95 -5.82 17.44
N ALA A 233 -10.47 -7.06 17.53
CA ALA A 233 -9.04 -7.36 17.52
C ALA A 233 -8.39 -6.96 16.18
N SER A 234 -9.06 -7.26 15.06
CA SER A 234 -8.63 -6.80 13.72
C SER A 234 -8.59 -5.28 13.62
N ALA A 235 -9.65 -4.59 14.08
CA ALA A 235 -9.69 -3.13 14.11
C ALA A 235 -8.58 -2.53 14.99
N GLY A 236 -8.36 -3.09 16.18
CA GLY A 236 -7.28 -2.67 17.08
C GLY A 236 -5.89 -2.85 16.46
N SER A 237 -5.64 -3.98 15.78
CA SER A 237 -4.41 -4.23 15.04
C SER A 237 -4.19 -3.20 13.93
N ALA A 238 -5.22 -2.90 13.12
CA ALA A 238 -5.13 -1.91 12.05
C ALA A 238 -4.95 -0.47 12.57
N ILE A 239 -5.58 -0.11 13.70
CA ILE A 239 -5.38 1.19 14.37
C ILE A 239 -3.94 1.30 14.85
N LEU A 240 -3.42 0.26 15.51
CA LEU A 240 -2.03 0.24 15.96
C LEU A 240 -1.06 0.36 14.78
N ALA A 241 -1.34 -0.34 13.68
CA ALA A 241 -0.59 -0.20 12.45
C ALA A 241 -0.57 1.27 11.99
N LEU A 242 -1.74 1.90 11.81
CA LEU A 242 -1.84 3.29 11.36
C LEU A 242 -1.10 4.26 12.29
N VAL A 243 -1.22 4.09 13.61
CA VAL A 243 -0.51 4.93 14.58
C VAL A 243 1.01 4.77 14.42
N LEU A 244 1.52 3.55 14.34
CA LEU A 244 2.96 3.30 14.13
C LEU A 244 3.45 3.90 12.81
N PHE A 245 2.64 3.81 11.74
CA PHE A 245 2.95 4.42 10.46
C PHE A 245 3.09 5.94 10.59
N LEU A 246 2.10 6.61 11.19
CA LEU A 246 2.09 8.06 11.35
C LEU A 246 3.15 8.58 12.33
N VAL A 247 3.49 7.79 13.36
CA VAL A 247 4.61 8.12 14.26
C VAL A 247 5.92 8.14 13.48
N GLY A 248 6.10 7.23 12.52
CA GLY A 248 7.31 7.15 11.70
C GLY A 248 7.51 8.31 10.71
N THR A 249 6.51 9.16 10.47
CA THR A 249 6.53 10.21 9.45
C THR A 249 7.77 11.11 9.43
N PRO A 250 8.30 11.59 10.57
CA PRO A 250 9.51 12.42 10.59
C PRO A 250 10.76 11.73 10.06
N TRP A 251 10.78 10.40 10.08
CA TRP A 251 11.94 9.58 9.70
C TRP A 251 11.82 8.99 8.30
N TYR A 252 10.67 9.11 7.63
CA TYR A 252 10.53 8.53 6.29
C TYR A 252 11.20 9.36 5.20
N ARG A 253 11.75 8.65 4.22
CA ARG A 253 12.17 9.17 2.92
C ARG A 253 11.01 9.13 1.94
N HIS A 254 10.92 10.16 1.10
CA HIS A 254 9.82 10.35 0.17
C HIS A 254 10.36 10.55 -1.24
N PHE A 255 9.73 9.93 -2.23
CA PHE A 255 9.93 10.28 -3.64
C PHE A 255 8.88 11.29 -4.08
N LYS A 256 9.31 12.24 -4.93
CA LYS A 256 8.39 13.13 -5.63
C LYS A 256 7.67 12.33 -6.72
N PRO A 257 6.33 12.46 -6.85
CA PRO A 257 5.60 11.82 -7.94
C PRO A 257 6.11 12.29 -9.31
N THR A 258 6.53 11.35 -10.16
CA THR A 258 7.12 11.63 -11.48
C THR A 258 6.11 11.41 -12.60
N GLY A 259 5.12 12.30 -12.67
CA GLY A 259 4.12 12.32 -13.75
C GLY A 259 3.22 11.08 -13.81
N ASN A 260 2.41 10.96 -14.87
CA ASN A 260 1.45 9.87 -15.03
C ASN A 260 2.05 8.70 -15.85
N PRO A 261 2.31 7.52 -15.25
CA PRO A 261 2.89 6.36 -15.95
C PRO A 261 1.96 5.79 -17.04
N ILE A 262 0.65 5.83 -16.83
CA ILE A 262 -0.35 5.33 -17.80
C ILE A 262 -0.29 6.18 -19.07
N SER A 263 -0.13 7.50 -18.94
CA SER A 263 0.01 8.37 -20.11
C SER A 263 1.23 7.99 -20.94
N ARG A 264 2.39 7.75 -20.30
CA ARG A 264 3.61 7.30 -20.99
C ARG A 264 3.41 5.94 -21.67
N PHE A 265 2.79 4.98 -20.99
CA PHE A 265 2.48 3.67 -21.58
C PHE A 265 1.53 3.78 -22.79
N CYS A 266 0.45 4.55 -22.66
CA CYS A 266 -0.50 4.77 -23.76
C CYS A 266 0.17 5.49 -24.94
N GLN A 267 1.07 6.44 -24.71
CA GLN A 267 1.83 7.10 -25.77
C GLN A 267 2.67 6.11 -26.56
N VAL A 268 3.35 5.17 -25.89
CA VAL A 268 4.14 4.12 -26.55
C VAL A 268 3.24 3.19 -27.36
N VAL A 269 2.12 2.73 -26.81
CA VAL A 269 1.16 1.86 -27.52
C VAL A 269 0.59 2.56 -28.76
N VAL A 270 0.16 3.82 -28.61
CA VAL A 270 -0.38 4.61 -29.72
C VAL A 270 0.70 4.86 -30.79
N ALA A 271 1.93 5.19 -30.38
CA ALA A 271 3.05 5.37 -31.29
C ALA A 271 3.39 4.07 -32.04
N ALA A 272 3.42 2.93 -31.35
CA ALA A 272 3.67 1.62 -31.96
C ALA A 272 2.60 1.24 -32.99
N ILE A 273 1.31 1.39 -32.65
CA ILE A 273 0.21 1.13 -33.58
C ILE A 273 0.29 2.03 -34.82
N ARG A 274 0.58 3.33 -34.63
CA ARG A 274 0.70 4.29 -35.73
C ARG A 274 1.91 4.00 -36.63
N LYS A 275 3.00 3.47 -36.06
CA LYS A 275 4.27 3.22 -36.76
C LYS A 275 4.47 1.75 -37.17
N TRP A 276 3.46 0.89 -37.05
CA TRP A 276 3.60 -0.55 -37.35
C TRP A 276 4.02 -0.82 -38.81
N LYS A 277 3.73 0.09 -39.75
CA LYS A 277 4.13 -0.09 -41.16
C LYS A 277 5.50 0.53 -41.52
N ILE A 278 6.23 1.09 -40.55
CA ILE A 278 7.52 1.73 -40.79
C ILE A 278 8.63 0.69 -40.65
N GLU A 279 9.50 0.60 -41.64
CA GLU A 279 10.70 -0.24 -41.56
C GLU A 279 11.65 0.29 -40.48
N GLN A 280 12.10 -0.61 -39.61
CA GLN A 280 13.01 -0.26 -38.52
C GLN A 280 14.40 0.04 -39.08
N PRO A 281 15.03 1.19 -38.74
CA PRO A 281 16.38 1.49 -39.18
C PRO A 281 17.37 0.44 -38.65
N SER A 282 18.35 0.08 -39.49
CA SER A 282 19.34 -0.96 -39.19
C SER A 282 20.30 -0.61 -38.05
N ASN A 283 20.41 0.69 -37.71
CA ASN A 283 21.28 1.19 -36.66
C ASN A 283 20.47 1.85 -35.53
N GLY A 284 20.75 1.45 -34.28
CA GLY A 284 20.03 1.94 -33.09
C GLY A 284 20.25 3.41 -32.79
N ASP A 285 21.36 3.97 -33.27
CA ASP A 285 21.77 5.38 -33.07
C ASP A 285 20.87 6.37 -33.82
N GLU A 286 20.01 5.90 -34.75
CA GLU A 286 19.04 6.73 -35.47
C GLU A 286 17.69 6.84 -34.73
N LEU A 287 17.52 6.14 -33.61
CA LEU A 287 16.33 6.25 -32.78
C LEU A 287 16.39 7.53 -31.95
N TYR A 288 15.23 8.17 -31.78
CA TYR A 288 15.12 9.38 -30.97
C TYR A 288 15.37 9.05 -29.48
N GLU A 289 16.51 9.51 -28.96
CA GLU A 289 16.78 9.57 -27.52
C GLU A 289 16.41 10.96 -26.99
N GLY A 290 15.65 11.01 -25.89
CA GLY A 290 15.32 12.27 -25.23
C GLY A 290 16.58 12.94 -24.68
N ASP A 291 16.65 14.27 -24.75
CA ASP A 291 17.83 15.03 -24.32
C ASP A 291 18.10 14.81 -22.82
N GLY A 292 19.36 14.53 -22.45
CA GLY A 292 19.75 14.12 -21.10
C GLY A 292 19.39 15.13 -20.00
N ARG A 293 19.10 16.39 -20.37
CA ARG A 293 18.66 17.46 -19.48
C ARG A 293 17.17 17.37 -19.10
N GLU A 294 16.29 16.92 -20.00
CA GLU A 294 14.85 16.70 -19.69
C GLU A 294 14.61 15.47 -18.80
N LEU A 295 15.52 14.50 -18.86
CA LEU A 295 15.49 13.27 -18.05
C LEU A 295 15.98 13.51 -16.61
N ALA A 296 16.96 14.41 -16.43
CA ALA A 296 17.48 14.80 -15.12
C ALA A 296 16.46 15.58 -14.29
N ASP A 297 15.65 16.43 -14.93
CA ASP A 297 14.58 17.21 -14.27
C ASP A 297 13.37 16.34 -13.89
N ASN A 298 13.21 15.17 -14.54
CA ASN A 298 12.14 14.21 -14.30
C ASN A 298 12.54 12.98 -13.46
N SER A 299 13.75 12.96 -12.87
CA SER A 299 14.30 11.81 -12.12
C SER A 299 14.15 10.45 -12.85
N SER A 300 14.12 10.44 -14.19
CA SER A 300 13.96 9.22 -14.98
C SER A 300 15.32 8.69 -15.41
N ARG A 301 15.71 7.51 -14.91
CA ARG A 301 16.91 6.78 -15.36
C ARG A 301 16.66 6.12 -16.72
N ASN A 302 17.65 6.20 -17.61
CA ASN A 302 17.65 5.42 -18.86
C ASN A 302 17.79 3.93 -18.56
N ILE A 303 16.93 3.12 -19.17
CA ILE A 303 17.07 1.66 -19.14
C ILE A 303 18.19 1.31 -20.13
N LEU A 304 19.23 0.64 -19.66
CA LEU A 304 20.34 0.19 -20.51
C LEU A 304 19.82 -0.80 -21.56
N HIS A 305 20.26 -0.64 -22.81
CA HIS A 305 19.96 -1.58 -23.88
C HIS A 305 20.50 -2.98 -23.55
N THR A 306 19.60 -3.95 -23.39
CA THR A 306 19.93 -5.38 -23.30
C THR A 306 20.01 -5.96 -24.72
N LYS A 307 21.04 -6.78 -24.96
CA LYS A 307 21.26 -7.46 -26.25
C LYS A 307 20.51 -8.80 -26.36
N GLU A 308 19.72 -9.17 -25.35
CA GLU A 308 19.14 -10.52 -25.24
C GLU A 308 17.89 -10.73 -26.10
N PHE A 309 17.23 -9.66 -26.55
CA PHE A 309 15.99 -9.72 -27.34
C PHE A 309 16.15 -9.02 -28.69
N ARG A 310 17.12 -9.48 -29.50
CA ARG A 310 17.36 -8.98 -30.86
C ARG A 310 16.75 -9.91 -31.91
#